data_AF-A0A1H1KVM2-F1
#
_entry.id   AF-A0A1H1KVM2-F1
#
_cell.length_a   1.000
_cell.length_b   1.000
_cell.length_c   1.000
_cell.angle_alpha   90.00
_cell.angle_beta   90.00
_cell.angle_gamma   90.00
#
_symmetry.space_group_name_H-M   'P 1'
#
loop_
_entity.id
_entity.type
_entity.pdbx_description
1 polymer ?
#
loop_
_entity_poly.entity_id
_entity_poly.type
_entity_poly.pdbx_seq_one_letter_code
_entity_poly.pdbx_strand_id
1 'polypeptide(L)'
;MFLENTVNHTEQFGWIEVICGSMFSGKTEELIRRLKRAQFAKQRVEIFKPAVDTRYDEEEVVSHNDNRIRSTPVPVSSNIRLLVNDVDVVGIDEAQFFDDEIVAVCNDLANSGIRVIVAGLDMDFKGNPFGPMPALMATAEYVTKVHAVCTHTGNLAHFSFRKAQNDKLVMLGETQEYEPLSRAAYYKAIKNKQNQIVSSDENKPESEDTE
;
A
#
# COMPACT_ATOMS: atom_id res chain seq x y z
N MET A 1 5.19 21.75 -7.71
CA MET A 1 6.13 21.29 -6.67
C MET A 1 7.51 21.66 -7.16
N PHE A 2 8.19 22.60 -6.49
CA PHE A 2 9.54 22.99 -6.83
C PHE A 2 10.47 21.90 -6.28
N LEU A 3 11.16 21.19 -7.19
CA LEU A 3 12.27 20.32 -6.83
C LEU A 3 13.50 21.22 -6.72
N GLU A 4 13.79 21.70 -5.51
CA GLU A 4 15.14 22.19 -5.22
C GLU A 4 16.06 20.97 -5.25
N ASN A 5 16.68 20.72 -6.41
CA ASN A 5 17.85 19.87 -6.46
C ASN A 5 18.91 20.55 -5.60
N THR A 6 19.19 20.01 -4.42
CA THR A 6 20.37 20.38 -3.66
C THR A 6 21.59 19.89 -4.46
N VAL A 7 22.20 20.82 -5.20
CA VAL A 7 23.35 20.61 -6.10
C VAL A 7 24.63 20.43 -5.29
N ASN A 8 24.63 19.55 -4.29
CA ASN A 8 25.83 19.24 -3.53
C ASN A 8 26.39 17.87 -3.96
N HIS A 9 27.23 17.88 -5.00
CA HIS A 9 27.81 16.67 -5.59
C HIS A 9 28.73 15.88 -4.63
N THR A 10 29.09 16.45 -3.48
CA THR A 10 29.99 15.83 -2.49
C THR A 10 29.25 15.05 -1.39
N GLU A 11 27.94 15.23 -1.25
CA GLU A 11 27.11 14.53 -0.27
C GLU A 11 26.03 13.73 -1.01
N GLN A 12 26.42 12.59 -1.59
CA GLN A 12 25.48 11.71 -2.27
C GLN A 12 24.75 10.84 -1.26
N PHE A 13 23.58 11.29 -0.83
CA PHE A 13 22.60 10.47 -0.12
C PHE A 13 21.48 10.05 -1.06
N GLY A 14 20.86 8.92 -0.75
CA GLY A 14 19.62 8.47 -1.35
C GLY A 14 18.44 9.23 -0.74
N TRP A 15 17.24 8.80 -1.07
CA TRP A 15 16.00 9.37 -0.54
C TRP A 15 14.87 8.35 -0.61
N ILE A 16 13.82 8.60 0.16
CA ILE A 16 12.63 7.79 0.27
C ILE A 16 11.48 8.52 -0.43
N GLU A 17 10.81 7.80 -1.32
CA GLU A 17 9.57 8.19 -1.96
C GLU A 17 8.45 7.27 -1.50
N VAL A 18 7.39 7.80 -0.88
CA VAL A 18 6.20 7.04 -0.51
C VAL A 18 5.06 7.32 -1.48
N ILE A 19 4.48 6.27 -2.05
CA ILE A 19 3.28 6.28 -2.88
C ILE A 19 2.16 5.63 -2.06
N CYS A 20 1.20 6.42 -1.61
CA CYS A 20 0.15 5.93 -0.72
C CYS A 20 -1.26 6.26 -1.22
N GLY A 21 -2.26 5.60 -0.65
CA GLY A 21 -3.68 5.81 -0.96
C GLY A 21 -4.49 4.52 -0.87
N SER A 22 -5.81 4.63 -1.07
CA SER A 22 -6.75 3.51 -1.04
C SER A 22 -6.42 2.43 -2.09
N MET A 23 -7.01 1.25 -1.96
CA MET A 23 -7.09 0.29 -3.07
C MET A 23 -7.61 0.96 -4.36
N PHE A 24 -7.21 0.41 -5.52
CA PHE A 24 -7.59 0.87 -6.87
C PHE A 24 -7.10 2.27 -7.28
N SER A 25 -6.22 2.89 -6.50
CA SER A 25 -5.69 4.23 -6.80
C SER A 25 -4.45 4.23 -7.71
N GLY A 26 -4.02 3.06 -8.20
CA GLY A 26 -2.84 2.95 -9.07
C GLY A 26 -1.48 3.02 -8.35
N LYS A 27 -1.38 2.66 -7.07
CA LYS A 27 -0.10 2.68 -6.32
C LYS A 27 0.99 1.83 -6.98
N THR A 28 0.70 0.55 -7.22
CA THR A 28 1.61 -0.39 -7.88
C THR A 28 1.95 0.07 -9.31
N GLU A 29 0.99 0.66 -10.02
CA GLU A 29 1.24 1.23 -11.36
C GLU A 29 2.24 2.39 -11.31
N GLU A 30 2.07 3.32 -10.36
CA GLU A 30 2.98 4.44 -10.16
C GLU A 30 4.37 3.97 -9.69
N LEU A 31 4.45 2.97 -8.81
CA LEU A 31 5.70 2.33 -8.40
C LEU A 31 6.43 1.76 -9.63
N ILE A 32 5.77 0.89 -10.40
CA ILE A 32 6.33 0.28 -11.61
C ILE A 32 6.76 1.36 -12.60
N ARG A 33 5.96 2.42 -12.79
CA ARG A 33 6.30 3.52 -13.69
C ARG A 33 7.59 4.21 -13.28
N ARG A 34 7.82 4.47 -11.99
CA ARG A 34 9.05 5.09 -11.49
C ARG A 34 10.26 4.16 -11.64
N LEU A 35 10.09 2.87 -11.37
CA LEU A 35 11.14 1.86 -11.50
C LEU A 35 11.55 1.63 -12.97
N LYS A 36 10.58 1.58 -13.90
CA LYS A 36 10.85 1.52 -15.35
C LYS A 36 11.68 2.70 -15.83
N ARG A 37 11.39 3.92 -15.34
CA ARG A 37 12.20 5.11 -15.66
C ARG A 37 13.64 4.96 -15.18
N ALA A 38 13.86 4.37 -14.01
CA ALA A 38 15.20 4.08 -13.51
C ALA A 38 15.93 3.04 -14.39
N GLN A 39 15.25 1.98 -14.80
CA GLN A 39 15.79 0.99 -15.74
C GLN A 39 16.17 1.60 -17.10
N PHE A 40 15.34 2.50 -17.65
CA PHE A 40 15.67 3.23 -18.88
C PHE A 40 16.92 4.12 -18.72
N ALA A 41 17.16 4.62 -17.51
CA ALA A 41 18.39 5.33 -17.14
C ALA A 41 19.57 4.39 -16.83
N LYS A 42 19.42 3.08 -17.08
CA LYS A 42 20.41 2.02 -16.82
C LYS A 42 20.78 1.85 -15.35
N GLN A 43 19.90 2.28 -14.45
CA GLN A 43 20.05 2.02 -13.02
C GLN A 43 19.66 0.56 -12.72
N ARG A 44 20.32 -0.03 -11.74
CA ARG A 44 20.02 -1.37 -11.22
C ARG A 44 18.89 -1.26 -10.22
N VAL A 45 17.84 -2.06 -10.45
CA VAL A 45 16.56 -1.91 -9.76
C VAL A 45 16.12 -3.26 -9.23
N GLU A 46 15.72 -3.28 -7.96
CA GLU A 46 15.10 -4.45 -7.32
C GLU A 46 13.75 -4.07 -6.72
N ILE A 47 12.84 -5.04 -6.64
CA ILE A 47 11.53 -4.88 -6.01
C ILE A 47 11.36 -5.95 -4.95
N PHE A 48 10.87 -5.56 -3.78
CA PHE A 48 10.51 -6.45 -2.69
C PHE A 48 9.01 -6.36 -2.40
N LYS A 49 8.40 -7.49 -2.05
CA LYS A 49 7.02 -7.57 -1.56
C LYS A 49 6.95 -8.44 -0.31
N PRO A 50 6.01 -8.21 0.61
CA PRO A 50 5.88 -9.05 1.80
C PRO A 50 5.36 -10.44 1.40
N ALA A 51 5.92 -11.50 1.96
CA ALA A 51 5.57 -12.87 1.61
C ALA A 51 4.12 -13.25 1.93
N VAL A 52 3.47 -12.51 2.85
CA VAL A 52 2.05 -12.66 3.15
C VAL A 52 1.15 -12.23 1.98
N ASP A 53 1.64 -11.41 1.04
CA ASP A 53 0.84 -11.02 -0.12
C ASP A 53 0.96 -12.02 -1.27
N THR A 54 -0.01 -12.94 -1.30
CA THR A 54 -0.15 -14.00 -2.32
C THR A 54 -1.24 -13.68 -3.36
N ARG A 55 -1.78 -12.46 -3.40
CA ARG A 55 -2.91 -12.10 -4.30
C ARG A 55 -2.55 -12.08 -5.79
N TYR A 56 -1.26 -11.92 -6.07
CA TYR A 56 -0.68 -11.99 -7.39
C TYR A 56 0.50 -12.97 -7.31
N ASP A 57 0.66 -13.81 -8.33
CA ASP A 57 1.64 -14.90 -8.45
C ASP A 57 2.94 -14.68 -7.67
N GLU A 58 3.51 -15.76 -7.11
CA GLU A 58 4.67 -15.74 -6.22
C GLU A 58 5.88 -14.93 -6.74
N GLU A 59 5.98 -14.72 -8.07
CA GLU A 59 7.10 -14.04 -8.73
C GLU A 59 6.73 -12.81 -9.59
N GLU A 60 5.44 -12.49 -9.74
CA GLU A 60 4.95 -11.62 -10.80
C GLU A 60 4.13 -10.45 -10.24
N VAL A 61 4.73 -9.27 -10.09
CA VAL A 61 3.96 -8.04 -9.94
C VAL A 61 3.37 -7.71 -11.31
N VAL A 62 2.08 -8.03 -11.44
CA VAL A 62 1.30 -7.97 -12.66
C VAL A 62 1.28 -6.56 -13.25
N SER A 63 1.68 -6.46 -14.52
CA SER A 63 1.06 -5.53 -15.47
C SER A 63 0.72 -6.34 -16.71
N HIS A 64 -0.52 -6.21 -17.16
CA HIS A 64 -1.17 -7.01 -18.21
C HIS A 64 -0.53 -6.93 -19.62
N ASN A 65 0.71 -6.47 -19.78
CA ASN A 65 1.43 -6.40 -21.05
C ASN A 65 2.94 -6.58 -20.83
N ASP A 66 3.55 -7.66 -21.37
CA ASP A 66 4.97 -7.94 -21.73
C ASP A 66 6.15 -7.19 -21.05
N ASN A 67 5.98 -6.67 -19.84
CA ASN A 67 6.87 -5.63 -19.32
C ASN A 67 6.97 -5.71 -17.79
N ARG A 68 7.29 -6.92 -17.32
CA ARG A 68 7.31 -7.37 -15.92
C ARG A 68 8.65 -7.01 -15.24
N ILE A 69 8.59 -6.44 -14.04
CA ILE A 69 9.76 -6.33 -13.15
C ILE A 69 9.56 -7.39 -12.08
N ARG A 70 10.49 -8.34 -11.97
CA ARG A 70 10.41 -9.43 -10.99
C ARG A 70 10.47 -8.85 -9.57
N SER A 71 9.56 -9.29 -8.71
CA SER A 71 9.57 -8.93 -7.29
C SER A 71 10.03 -10.11 -6.44
N THR A 72 10.87 -9.83 -5.45
CA THR A 72 11.34 -10.83 -4.50
C THR A 72 10.44 -10.81 -3.25
N PRO A 73 9.68 -11.89 -2.98
CA PRO A 73 8.92 -12.00 -1.74
C PRO A 73 9.86 -12.15 -0.55
N VAL A 74 9.60 -11.41 0.53
CA VAL A 74 10.40 -11.42 1.77
C VAL A 74 9.50 -11.60 3.00
N PRO A 75 9.87 -12.50 3.94
CA PRO A 75 9.02 -12.78 5.10
C PRO A 75 9.07 -11.68 6.17
N VAL A 76 10.18 -10.97 6.29
CA VAL A 76 10.41 -9.88 7.27
C VAL A 76 11.23 -8.77 6.61
N SER A 77 11.08 -7.54 7.09
CA SER A 77 11.70 -6.37 6.46
C SER A 77 13.23 -6.41 6.49
N SER A 78 13.82 -6.93 7.57
CA SER A 78 15.27 -7.04 7.74
C SER A 78 15.98 -7.86 6.66
N ASN A 79 15.28 -8.81 6.03
CA ASN A 79 15.83 -9.60 4.92
C ASN A 79 16.17 -8.75 3.70
N ILE A 80 15.51 -7.60 3.50
CA ILE A 80 15.78 -6.69 2.39
C ILE A 80 17.24 -6.23 2.44
N ARG A 81 17.79 -5.94 3.63
CA ARG A 81 19.20 -5.53 3.79
C ARG A 81 20.19 -6.59 3.31
N LEU A 82 19.82 -7.86 3.44
CA LEU A 82 20.68 -8.99 3.05
C LEU A 82 20.62 -9.29 1.55
N LEU A 83 19.49 -8.95 0.92
CA LEU A 83 19.23 -9.22 -0.50
C LEU A 83 19.69 -8.07 -1.38
N VAL A 84 19.60 -6.83 -0.87
CA VAL A 84 20.08 -5.64 -1.56
C VAL A 84 21.60 -5.71 -1.70
N ASN A 85 22.05 -5.88 -2.95
CA ASN A 85 23.46 -5.82 -3.29
C ASN A 85 23.64 -5.13 -4.64
N ASP A 86 24.51 -4.11 -4.67
CA ASP A 86 24.89 -3.44 -5.90
C ASP A 86 23.69 -2.90 -6.70
N VAL A 87 22.74 -2.25 -5.99
CA VAL A 87 21.53 -1.65 -6.57
C VAL A 87 21.54 -0.13 -6.42
N ASP A 88 20.86 0.55 -7.34
CA ASP A 88 20.74 2.01 -7.30
C ASP A 88 19.33 2.45 -6.85
N VAL A 89 18.32 1.61 -7.12
CA VAL A 89 16.92 1.87 -6.77
C VAL A 89 16.24 0.63 -6.19
N VAL A 90 15.57 0.77 -5.05
CA VAL A 90 14.80 -0.28 -4.40
C VAL A 90 13.32 0.09 -4.39
N GLY A 91 12.48 -0.77 -4.95
CA GLY A 91 11.02 -0.71 -4.84
C GLY A 91 10.51 -1.61 -3.71
N ILE A 92 9.56 -1.15 -2.92
CA ILE A 92 8.87 -1.94 -1.90
C ILE A 92 7.37 -1.79 -2.16
N ASP A 93 6.69 -2.88 -2.53
CA ASP A 93 5.24 -2.87 -2.71
C ASP A 93 4.52 -3.41 -1.47
N GLU A 94 3.26 -3.00 -1.31
CA GLU A 94 2.35 -3.47 -0.26
C GLU A 94 2.92 -3.30 1.16
N ALA A 95 3.59 -2.18 1.39
CA ALA A 95 4.43 -1.93 2.54
C ALA A 95 3.69 -1.95 3.89
N GLN A 96 2.38 -1.75 3.89
CA GLN A 96 1.55 -1.81 5.09
C GLN A 96 1.54 -3.19 5.77
N PHE A 97 1.96 -4.24 5.06
CA PHE A 97 2.03 -5.60 5.61
C PHE A 97 3.41 -5.98 6.16
N PHE A 98 4.42 -5.11 6.05
CA PHE A 98 5.68 -5.32 6.76
C PHE A 98 5.56 -4.98 8.25
N ASP A 99 6.52 -5.50 9.02
CA ASP A 99 6.78 -5.08 10.38
C ASP A 99 7.30 -3.63 10.45
N ASP A 100 7.31 -3.04 11.65
CA ASP A 100 7.73 -1.65 11.88
C ASP A 100 9.21 -1.39 11.57
N GLU A 101 10.03 -2.45 11.50
CA GLU A 101 11.46 -2.34 11.17
C GLU A 101 11.69 -1.86 9.73
N ILE A 102 10.69 -1.98 8.84
CA ILE A 102 10.77 -1.46 7.47
C ILE A 102 11.13 0.02 7.41
N VAL A 103 10.73 0.82 8.40
CA VAL A 103 11.07 2.25 8.48
C VAL A 103 12.58 2.41 8.61
N ALA A 104 13.22 1.65 9.51
CA ALA A 104 14.66 1.68 9.69
C ALA A 104 15.39 1.14 8.46
N VAL A 105 14.89 0.06 7.84
CA VAL A 105 15.44 -0.48 6.59
C VAL A 105 15.47 0.57 5.49
N CYS A 106 14.35 1.27 5.25
CA CYS A 106 14.28 2.32 4.22
C CYS A 106 15.26 3.46 4.49
N ASN A 107 15.39 3.88 5.76
CA ASN A 107 16.35 4.92 6.15
C ASN A 107 17.79 4.46 5.95
N ASP A 108 18.15 3.23 6.34
CA ASP A 108 19.51 2.70 6.16
C ASP A 108 19.90 2.65 4.68
N LEU A 109 18.98 2.20 3.82
CA LEU A 109 19.19 2.17 2.37
C LEU A 109 19.37 3.58 1.80
N ALA A 110 18.48 4.52 2.15
CA ALA A 110 18.58 5.91 1.72
C ALA A 110 19.89 6.57 2.20
N ASN A 111 20.27 6.35 3.46
CA ASN A 111 21.53 6.83 4.03
C ASN A 111 22.76 6.24 3.31
N SER A 112 22.61 5.10 2.64
CA SER A 112 23.67 4.44 1.86
C SER A 112 23.72 4.90 0.40
N GLY A 113 22.95 5.91 0.00
CA GLY A 113 22.92 6.44 -1.37
C GLY A 113 21.81 5.85 -2.26
N ILE A 114 20.99 4.93 -1.75
CA ILE A 114 20.00 4.21 -2.55
C ILE A 114 18.68 4.99 -2.61
N ARG A 115 18.10 5.10 -3.80
CA ARG A 115 16.74 5.62 -3.96
C ARG A 115 15.72 4.56 -3.57
N VAL A 116 14.92 4.81 -2.55
CA VAL A 116 13.90 3.88 -2.05
C VAL A 116 12.51 4.36 -2.45
N ILE A 117 11.71 3.53 -3.11
CA ILE A 117 10.35 3.84 -3.52
C ILE A 117 9.39 2.84 -2.87
N VAL A 118 8.56 3.32 -1.96
CA VAL A 118 7.66 2.51 -1.15
C VAL A 118 6.22 2.75 -1.57
N ALA A 119 5.47 1.69 -1.84
CA ALA A 119 4.05 1.74 -2.14
C ALA A 119 3.25 0.98 -1.08
N GLY A 120 2.13 1.55 -0.63
CA GLY A 120 1.28 0.88 0.35
C GLY A 120 -0.04 1.60 0.65
N LEU A 121 -0.99 0.86 1.22
CA LEU A 121 -2.24 1.42 1.73
C LEU A 121 -1.95 2.32 2.93
N ASP A 122 -2.34 3.59 2.86
CA ASP A 122 -2.19 4.52 3.98
C ASP A 122 -3.18 4.24 5.13
N MET A 123 -4.33 3.65 4.82
CA MET A 123 -5.36 3.33 5.79
C MET A 123 -5.93 1.93 5.58
N ASP A 124 -6.37 1.31 6.68
CA ASP A 124 -7.13 0.07 6.68
C ASP A 124 -8.59 0.31 6.22
N PHE A 125 -9.38 -0.76 6.14
CA PHE A 125 -10.77 -0.67 5.72
C PHE A 125 -11.70 0.07 6.70
N LYS A 126 -11.22 0.29 7.94
CA LYS A 126 -11.91 1.06 8.99
C LYS A 126 -11.52 2.55 8.93
N GLY A 127 -10.56 2.92 8.08
CA GLY A 127 -10.06 4.29 7.94
C GLY A 127 -9.01 4.67 8.97
N ASN A 128 -8.43 3.69 9.67
CA ASN A 128 -7.31 3.91 10.58
C ASN A 128 -6.00 3.84 9.81
N PRO A 129 -4.93 4.53 10.26
CA PRO A 129 -3.62 4.39 9.65
C PRO A 129 -3.15 2.92 9.63
N PHE A 130 -2.59 2.45 8.52
CA PHE A 130 -2.27 1.03 8.32
C PHE A 130 -0.78 0.74 8.52
N GLY A 131 -0.47 -0.03 9.57
CA GLY A 131 0.85 -0.62 9.77
C GLY A 131 1.95 0.46 9.83
N PRO A 132 3.11 0.25 9.21
CA PRO A 132 4.23 1.19 9.25
C PRO A 132 4.08 2.41 8.34
N MET A 133 3.02 2.47 7.53
CA MET A 133 2.85 3.53 6.52
C MET A 133 2.87 4.96 7.08
N PRO A 134 2.29 5.27 8.27
CA PRO A 134 2.37 6.62 8.82
C PRO A 134 3.80 7.05 9.14
N ALA A 135 4.61 6.14 9.67
CA ALA A 135 6.01 6.40 9.98
C ALA A 135 6.84 6.55 8.69
N LEU A 136 6.62 5.68 7.70
CA LEU A 136 7.24 5.79 6.38
C LEU A 136 6.93 7.14 5.72
N MET A 137 5.68 7.59 5.77
CA MET A 137 5.28 8.91 5.25
C MET A 137 5.95 10.06 6.00
N ALA A 138 6.18 9.92 7.31
CA ALA A 138 6.79 10.96 8.13
C ALA A 138 8.30 11.09 7.87
N THR A 139 9.00 9.99 7.56
CA THR A 139 10.44 9.98 7.31
C THR A 139 10.82 10.19 5.85
N ALA A 140 9.86 10.20 4.92
CA ALA A 140 10.14 10.29 3.49
C ALA A 140 10.31 11.72 2.99
N GLU A 141 11.27 11.93 2.08
CA GLU A 141 11.49 13.20 1.38
C GLU A 141 10.32 13.53 0.45
N TYR A 142 9.69 12.51 -0.15
CA TYR A 142 8.57 12.69 -1.06
C TYR A 142 7.40 11.78 -0.71
N VAL A 143 6.23 12.38 -0.50
CA VAL A 143 4.97 11.64 -0.28
C VAL A 143 3.98 11.98 -1.39
N THR A 144 3.63 10.98 -2.18
CA THR A 144 2.62 11.07 -3.25
C THR A 144 1.38 10.30 -2.84
N LYS A 145 0.29 11.01 -2.56
CA LYS A 145 -1.00 10.40 -2.29
C LYS A 145 -1.82 10.29 -3.57
N VAL A 146 -1.97 9.07 -4.08
CA VAL A 146 -2.79 8.75 -5.25
C VAL A 146 -4.23 8.45 -4.83
N HIS A 147 -5.18 8.75 -5.71
CA HIS A 147 -6.60 8.63 -5.43
C HIS A 147 -7.30 7.74 -6.47
N ALA A 148 -8.17 6.87 -6.00
CA ALA A 148 -9.09 6.15 -6.87
C ALA A 148 -10.32 7.03 -7.19
N VAL A 149 -11.23 6.52 -8.02
CA VAL A 149 -12.52 7.15 -8.30
C VAL A 149 -13.61 6.47 -7.46
N CYS A 150 -14.42 7.25 -6.77
CA CYS A 150 -15.50 6.76 -5.92
C CYS A 150 -16.59 6.10 -6.76
N THR A 151 -16.90 4.82 -6.49
CA THR A 151 -17.93 4.05 -7.20
C THR A 151 -19.35 4.59 -6.98
N HIS A 152 -19.58 5.29 -5.87
CA HIS A 152 -20.91 5.85 -5.54
C HIS A 152 -21.13 7.26 -6.08
N THR A 153 -20.07 8.05 -6.28
CA THR A 153 -20.21 9.50 -6.49
C THR A 153 -19.33 10.07 -7.60
N GLY A 154 -18.38 9.31 -8.16
CA GLY A 154 -17.41 9.82 -9.14
C GLY A 154 -16.33 10.76 -8.57
N ASN A 155 -16.44 11.17 -7.30
CA ASN A 155 -15.44 12.01 -6.63
C ASN A 155 -14.14 11.24 -6.35
N LEU A 156 -13.09 11.94 -5.95
CA LEU A 156 -11.88 11.31 -5.43
C LEU A 156 -12.22 10.38 -4.25
N ALA A 157 -11.79 9.13 -4.37
CA ALA A 157 -11.88 8.14 -3.32
C ALA A 157 -10.64 8.19 -2.42
N HIS A 158 -10.90 7.95 -1.14
CA HIS A 158 -9.91 8.02 -0.07
C HIS A 158 -9.95 6.77 0.81
N PHE A 159 -11.08 6.04 0.82
CA PHE A 159 -11.30 4.88 1.66
C PHE A 159 -11.42 3.61 0.84
N SER A 160 -10.89 2.51 1.37
CA SER A 160 -11.17 1.16 0.87
C SER A 160 -12.30 0.56 1.69
N PHE A 161 -13.53 0.71 1.21
CA PHE A 161 -14.69 0.17 1.90
C PHE A 161 -14.80 -1.33 1.65
N ARG A 162 -14.83 -2.11 2.74
CA ARG A 162 -15.05 -3.56 2.66
C ARG A 162 -16.54 -3.86 2.59
N LYS A 163 -16.95 -4.59 1.56
CA LYS A 163 -18.34 -5.05 1.33
C LYS A 163 -18.72 -6.19 2.28
N ALA A 164 -17.83 -7.15 2.52
CA ALA A 164 -18.08 -8.30 3.38
C ALA A 164 -18.35 -7.94 4.87
N GLN A 165 -19.05 -8.82 5.60
CA GLN A 165 -19.41 -8.67 7.02
C GLN A 165 -18.40 -9.28 8.01
N ASN A 166 -17.17 -9.60 7.58
CA ASN A 166 -16.16 -10.16 8.47
C ASN A 166 -15.19 -9.06 8.96
N ASP A 167 -14.86 -9.06 10.25
CA ASP A 167 -13.98 -8.08 10.90
C ASP A 167 -12.48 -8.41 10.84
N LYS A 168 -12.07 -9.53 10.21
CA LYS A 168 -10.64 -9.90 10.08
C LYS A 168 -9.83 -8.75 9.46
N LEU A 169 -8.84 -8.21 10.18
CA LEU A 169 -8.05 -7.04 9.75
C LEU A 169 -7.30 -7.27 8.43
N VAL A 170 -6.80 -8.51 8.24
CA VAL A 170 -6.11 -8.93 7.01
C VAL A 170 -7.05 -9.84 6.23
N MET A 171 -7.60 -9.31 5.13
CA MET A 171 -8.22 -10.11 4.09
C MET A 171 -7.57 -9.71 2.78
N LEU A 172 -6.78 -10.63 2.24
CA LEU A 172 -6.22 -10.56 0.90
C LEU A 172 -7.36 -10.67 -0.11
N GLY A 173 -8.09 -9.59 -0.30
CA GLY A 173 -9.30 -9.56 -1.11
C GLY A 173 -9.10 -8.87 -2.45
N GLU A 174 -9.72 -9.43 -3.48
CA GLU A 174 -9.83 -8.84 -4.81
C GLU A 174 -10.98 -7.79 -4.88
N THR A 175 -11.24 -7.24 -6.06
CA THR A 175 -12.32 -6.28 -6.40
C THR A 175 -13.72 -6.67 -5.89
N GLN A 176 -13.96 -7.96 -5.64
CA GLN A 176 -15.24 -8.45 -5.14
C GLN A 176 -15.49 -8.09 -3.67
N GLU A 177 -14.45 -7.79 -2.90
CA GLU A 177 -14.57 -7.56 -1.45
C GLU A 177 -14.44 -6.10 -1.06
N TYR A 178 -13.79 -5.29 -1.89
CA TYR A 178 -13.51 -3.89 -1.59
C TYR A 178 -14.02 -2.97 -2.71
N GLU A 179 -14.41 -1.76 -2.34
CA GLU A 179 -14.65 -0.68 -3.28
C GLU A 179 -14.05 0.65 -2.79
N PRO A 180 -13.55 1.50 -3.71
CA PRO A 180 -13.00 2.79 -3.35
C PRO A 180 -14.14 3.81 -3.14
N LEU A 181 -14.20 4.43 -1.96
CA LEU A 181 -15.23 5.41 -1.63
C LEU A 181 -14.64 6.78 -1.28
N SER A 182 -15.37 7.83 -1.66
CA SER A 182 -15.18 9.17 -1.14
C SER A 182 -15.57 9.23 0.33
N ARG A 183 -15.05 10.21 1.08
CA ARG A 183 -15.32 10.36 2.52
C ARG A 183 -16.81 10.30 2.87
N ALA A 184 -17.64 11.09 2.17
CA ALA A 184 -19.06 11.14 2.42
C ALA A 184 -19.75 9.80 2.11
N ALA A 185 -19.40 9.16 0.99
CA ALA A 185 -19.94 7.87 0.61
C ALA A 185 -19.57 6.77 1.62
N TYR A 186 -18.33 6.77 2.11
CA TYR A 186 -17.82 5.85 3.12
C TYR A 186 -18.61 5.95 4.44
N TYR A 187 -18.74 7.16 5.01
CA TYR A 187 -19.49 7.34 6.26
C TYR A 187 -20.98 6.98 6.11
N LYS A 188 -21.58 7.26 4.95
CA LYS A 188 -22.95 6.83 4.66
C LYS A 188 -23.07 5.31 4.60
N ALA A 189 -22.13 4.64 3.93
CA ALA A 189 -22.10 3.18 3.82
C ALA A 189 -21.91 2.50 5.19
N ILE A 190 -21.04 3.04 6.06
CA ILE A 190 -20.87 2.56 7.43
C ILE A 190 -22.15 2.70 8.25
N LYS A 191 -22.80 3.87 8.23
CA LYS A 191 -24.06 4.09 8.95
C LYS A 191 -25.14 3.11 8.49
N ASN A 192 -25.24 2.88 7.18
CA ASN A 192 -26.20 1.92 6.62
C ASN A 192 -25.89 0.49 7.09
N LYS A 193 -24.62 0.08 7.13
CA LYS A 193 -24.21 -1.22 7.68
C LYS A 193 -24.58 -1.38 9.15
N GLN A 194 -24.32 -0.36 9.98
CA GLN A 194 -24.66 -0.39 11.40
C GLN A 194 -26.17 -0.53 11.62
N ASN A 195 -26.98 0.21 10.87
CA ASN A 195 -28.44 0.11 10.94
C ASN A 195 -28.96 -1.28 10.53
N GLN A 196 -28.34 -1.90 9.51
CA GLN A 196 -28.70 -3.26 9.10
C GLN A 196 -28.39 -4.30 10.18
N ILE A 197 -27.24 -4.18 10.86
CA ILE A 197 -26.86 -5.10 11.95
C ILE A 197 -27.86 -4.99 13.11
N VAL A 198 -28.18 -3.77 13.55
CA VAL A 198 -29.16 -3.54 14.63
C VAL A 198 -30.53 -4.13 14.27
N SER A 199 -31.01 -3.91 13.05
CA SER A 199 -32.29 -4.48 12.58
C SER A 199 -32.30 -6.01 12.47
N SER A 200 -31.13 -6.65 12.31
CA SER A 200 -31.01 -8.10 12.23
C SER A 200 -30.93 -8.77 13.61
N ASP A 201 -30.41 -8.07 14.62
CA ASP A 201 -30.39 -8.54 16.01
C ASP A 201 -31.76 -8.36 16.68
N GLU A 202 -32.53 -7.32 16.33
CA GLU A 202 -33.91 -7.12 16.80
C GLU A 202 -34.92 -8.15 16.24
N ASN A 203 -34.57 -8.85 15.16
CA ASN A 203 -35.42 -9.88 14.52
C ASN A 203 -35.01 -11.32 14.87
N LYS A 204 -34.12 -11.53 15.86
CA LYS A 204 -33.84 -12.87 16.37
C LYS A 204 -35.06 -13.35 17.17
N PRO A 205 -35.72 -14.46 16.79
CA PRO A 205 -36.80 -15.02 17.61
C PRO A 205 -36.23 -15.38 18.97
N GLU A 206 -36.89 -14.93 20.05
CA GLU A 206 -36.67 -15.47 21.39
C GLU A 206 -36.82 -16.98 21.27
N SER A 207 -35.76 -17.72 21.61
CA SER A 207 -35.81 -19.17 21.71
C SER A 207 -36.94 -19.51 22.70
N GLU A 208 -37.99 -20.16 22.19
CA GLU A 208 -39.03 -20.74 23.05
C GLU A 208 -38.35 -21.69 24.05
N ASP A 209 -38.27 -21.23 25.30
CA ASP A 209 -38.10 -22.08 26.46
C ASP A 209 -39.16 -23.18 26.37
N THR A 210 -38.71 -24.41 26.13
CA THR A 210 -39.55 -25.59 26.30
C THR A 210 -38.92 -26.51 27.34
N GLU A 211 -39.76 -26.77 28.34
CA GLU A 211 -39.58 -27.49 29.61
C GLU A 211 -38.88 -28.85 29.54
#